data_AF-A0A069D742-F1
#
_entry.id   AF-A0A069D742-F1
#
_cell.length_a   1.000
_cell.length_b   1.000
_cell.length_c   1.000
_cell.angle_alpha   90.00
_cell.angle_beta   90.00
_cell.angle_gamma   90.00
#
_symmetry.space_group_name_H-M   'P 1'
#
loop_
_entity.id
_entity.type
_entity.pdbx_description
1 polymer ?
#
loop_
_entity_poly.entity_id
_entity_poly.type
_entity_poly.pdbx_seq_one_letter_code
_entity_poly.pdbx_strand_id
1 'polypeptide(L)' 'MVTLSQSIDFKNNANLAAEYLYYKNGNLIKKYNKNITEISYNVLNLPQTLKISSATNTYTYAADGRKLKTAHTIFT' A
#
# COMPACT_ATOMS: atom_id res chain seq x y z
N MET A 1 28.21 15.19 15.31
CA MET A 1 27.26 14.36 14.54
C MET A 1 26.14 15.28 14.09
N VAL A 2 25.78 15.30 12.81
CA VAL A 2 24.63 16.08 12.33
C VAL A 2 23.40 15.20 12.46
N THR A 3 22.52 15.52 13.41
CA THR A 3 21.18 14.94 13.51
C THR A 3 20.28 15.66 12.54
N LEU A 4 19.95 15.01 11.42
CA LEU A 4 18.89 15.51 10.52
C LEU A 4 17.55 15.34 11.23
N SER A 5 16.89 16.46 11.52
CA SER A 5 15.54 16.46 12.06
C SER A 5 14.61 15.78 11.06
N GLN A 6 13.83 14.82 11.52
CA GLN A 6 12.77 14.24 10.71
C GLN A 6 11.81 15.37 10.29
N SER A 7 11.46 15.40 8.99
CA SER A 7 10.55 16.43 8.47
C SER A 7 9.24 16.42 9.26
N ILE A 8 8.78 17.60 9.69
CA ILE A 8 7.62 17.77 10.59
C ILE A 8 6.32 17.16 10.03
N ASP A 9 6.24 17.02 8.71
CA ASP A 9 5.11 16.45 7.97
C ASP A 9 5.24 14.93 7.77
N PHE A 10 6.42 14.34 7.97
CA PHE A 10 6.58 12.90 7.90
C PHE A 10 5.95 12.22 9.11
N LYS A 11 5.00 11.32 8.85
CA LYS A 11 4.36 10.49 9.86
C LYS A 11 4.81 9.04 9.70
N ASN A 12 5.63 8.57 10.63
CA ASN A 12 5.94 7.15 10.73
C ASN A 12 4.97 6.45 11.70
N ASN A 13 4.03 5.68 11.16
CA ASN A 13 3.07 4.93 11.98
C ASN A 13 3.50 3.48 12.24
N ALA A 14 4.72 3.12 11.87
CA ALA A 14 5.31 1.83 12.20
C ALA A 14 6.69 2.06 12.84
N ASN A 15 7.21 1.05 13.53
CA ASN A 15 8.58 1.04 14.03
C ASN A 15 9.12 -0.37 13.85
N LEU A 16 9.30 -0.77 12.59
CA LEU A 16 9.73 -2.11 12.19
C LEU A 16 11.06 -2.03 11.44
N ALA A 17 11.86 -3.10 11.52
CA ALA A 17 13.11 -3.19 10.76
C ALA A 17 12.89 -3.14 9.23
N ALA A 18 11.74 -3.65 8.75
CA ALA A 18 11.32 -3.54 7.36
C ALA A 18 9.85 -3.08 7.30
N GLU A 19 9.63 -1.85 6.83
CA GLU A 19 8.29 -1.26 6.73
C GLU A 19 7.72 -1.30 5.31
N TYR A 20 8.58 -1.51 4.33
CA TYR A 20 8.26 -1.62 2.90
C TYR A 20 8.77 -2.97 2.42
N LEU A 21 7.85 -3.84 2.04
CA LEU A 21 8.21 -5.17 1.55
C LEU A 21 7.80 -5.27 0.09
N TYR A 22 8.60 -6.01 -0.68
CA TYR A 22 8.43 -6.14 -2.13
C TYR A 22 8.48 -7.61 -2.55
N TYR A 23 7.79 -7.94 -3.64
CA TYR A 23 8.07 -9.16 -4.39
C TYR A 23 9.38 -9.02 -5.17
N LYS A 24 9.94 -10.15 -5.62
CA LYS A 24 11.17 -10.21 -6.42
C LYS A 24 11.11 -9.36 -7.70
N ASN A 25 9.91 -9.18 -8.26
CA ASN A 25 9.70 -8.36 -9.45
C ASN A 25 9.62 -6.84 -9.16
N GLY A 26 9.80 -6.41 -7.91
CA GLY A 26 9.80 -5.01 -7.50
C GLY A 26 8.44 -4.43 -7.11
N ASN A 27 7.37 -5.22 -7.13
CA ASN A 27 6.06 -4.77 -6.66
C ASN A 27 6.01 -4.65 -5.14
N LEU A 28 5.44 -3.56 -4.63
CA LEU A 28 5.22 -3.36 -3.20
C LEU A 28 4.11 -4.29 -2.69
N ILE A 29 4.36 -5.07 -1.65
CA ILE A 29 3.38 -6.00 -1.06
C ILE A 29 2.89 -5.58 0.31
N LYS A 30 3.67 -4.78 1.04
CA LYS A 30 3.29 -4.24 2.35
C LYS A 30 3.91 -2.86 2.55
N LYS A 31 3.18 -1.99 3.26
CA LYS A 31 3.63 -0.66 3.65
C LYS A 31 3.11 -0.34 5.05
N TYR A 32 3.83 -0.83 6.05
CA TYR A 32 3.39 -0.81 7.44
C TYR A 32 3.23 0.60 8.00
N ASN A 33 4.04 1.57 7.60
CA ASN A 33 3.88 2.96 8.05
C ASN A 33 2.58 3.66 7.57
N LYS A 34 1.84 3.02 6.65
CA LYS A 34 0.50 3.43 6.21
C LYS A 34 -0.56 2.39 6.58
N ASN A 35 -0.24 1.47 7.48
CA ASN A 35 -1.11 0.38 7.93
C ASN A 35 -1.56 -0.55 6.78
N ILE A 36 -0.80 -0.64 5.68
CA ILE A 36 -1.08 -1.53 4.57
C ILE A 36 -0.40 -2.87 4.85
N THR A 37 -1.21 -3.90 5.08
CA THR A 37 -0.76 -5.24 5.47
C THR A 37 -0.62 -6.18 4.29
N GLU A 38 -1.28 -5.89 3.17
CA GLU A 38 -1.23 -6.67 1.93
C GLU A 38 -1.61 -5.83 0.72
N ILE A 39 -0.91 -6.04 -0.40
CA ILE A 39 -1.25 -5.55 -1.73
C ILE A 39 -1.28 -6.74 -2.68
N SER A 40 -2.37 -6.91 -3.43
CA SER A 40 -2.49 -7.95 -4.45
C SER A 40 -2.43 -7.41 -5.88
N TYR A 41 -1.83 -8.24 -6.72
CA TYR A 41 -1.64 -8.19 -8.17
C TYR A 41 -2.85 -8.58 -9.03
N ASN A 42 -3.30 -7.80 -10.02
CA ASN A 42 -3.99 -8.40 -11.18
C ASN A 42 -2.99 -8.86 -12.26
N VAL A 43 -3.51 -9.49 -13.33
CA VAL A 43 -2.70 -10.01 -14.46
C VAL A 43 -1.98 -8.92 -15.28
N LEU A 44 -2.39 -7.66 -15.17
CA LEU A 44 -1.72 -6.51 -15.78
C LEU A 44 -0.64 -5.90 -14.86
N ASN A 45 -0.32 -6.56 -13.75
CA ASN A 45 0.58 -6.07 -12.72
C ASN A 45 0.11 -4.77 -12.06
N LEU A 46 -1.21 -4.52 -12.02
CA LEU A 46 -1.84 -3.38 -11.35
C LEU A 46 -2.39 -3.77 -9.97
N PRO A 47 -2.32 -2.89 -8.95
CA PRO A 47 -2.87 -3.19 -7.63
C PRO A 47 -4.38 -3.44 -7.72
N GLN A 48 -4.82 -4.63 -7.31
CA GLN A 48 -6.23 -5.05 -7.33
C GLN A 48 -6.87 -4.93 -5.95
N THR A 49 -6.19 -5.36 -4.88
CA THR A 49 -6.68 -5.26 -3.51
C THR A 49 -5.61 -4.64 -2.62
N LEU A 50 -6.04 -3.73 -1.75
CA LEU A 50 -5.21 -3.11 -0.73
C LEU A 50 -5.87 -3.35 0.63
N LYS A 51 -5.27 -4.24 1.44
CA LYS A 51 -5.72 -4.47 2.81
C LYS A 51 -5.03 -3.47 3.72
N ILE A 52 -5.84 -2.62 4.34
CA ILE A 52 -5.46 -1.63 5.35
C ILE A 52 -6.06 -2.12 6.68
N SER A 53 -5.40 -1.86 7.81
CA SER A 53 -5.90 -2.36 9.10
C SER A 53 -7.37 -2.00 9.39
N SER A 54 -7.85 -0.85 8.90
CA SER A 54 -9.24 -0.38 9.08
C SER A 54 -10.15 -0.52 7.86
N ALA A 55 -9.61 -0.96 6.71
CA ALA A 55 -10.37 -0.97 5.47
C ALA A 55 -9.78 -1.91 4.42
N THR A 56 -10.59 -2.29 3.45
CA THR A 56 -10.11 -2.86 2.19
C THR A 56 -10.49 -1.97 1.04
N ASN A 57 -9.50 -1.60 0.22
CA ASN A 57 -9.74 -0.95 -1.07
C ASN A 57 -9.62 -2.00 -2.17
N THR A 58 -10.61 -2.08 -3.05
CA THR A 58 -10.57 -2.92 -4.25
C THR A 58 -10.65 -2.04 -5.49
N TYR A 59 -9.85 -2.38 -6.51
CA TYR A 59 -9.76 -1.65 -7.76
C TYR A 59 -10.16 -2.53 -8.93
N THR A 60 -10.99 -1.99 -9.81
CA THR A 60 -11.38 -2.65 -11.05
C THR A 60 -10.80 -1.87 -12.22
N TYR A 61 -10.23 -2.58 -13.19
CA TYR A 61 -9.59 -2.01 -14.36
C TYR A 61 -10.23 -2.58 -15.63
N ALA A 62 -10.23 -1.79 -16.69
CA ALA A 62 -10.44 -2.29 -18.04
C ALA A 62 -9.23 -3.09 -18.51
N ALA A 63 -9.38 -3.85 -19.60
CA ALA A 63 -8.32 -4.66 -20.18
C ALA A 63 -7.12 -3.83 -20.69
N ASP A 64 -7.34 -2.55 -21.00
CA ASP A 64 -6.30 -1.57 -21.37
C ASP A 64 -5.55 -0.99 -20.16
N GLY A 65 -5.87 -1.42 -18.94
CA GLY A 65 -5.26 -0.95 -17.70
C GLY A 65 -5.88 0.32 -17.11
N ARG A 66 -6.89 0.92 -17.74
CA ARG A 66 -7.57 2.10 -17.20
C ARG A 66 -8.39 1.72 -15.96
N LYS A 67 -8.21 2.45 -14.86
CA LYS A 67 -9.00 2.25 -13.63
C LYS A 67 -10.45 2.67 -13.85
N LEU A 68 -11.39 1.77 -13.58
CA LEU A 68 -12.82 1.98 -13.74
C LEU A 68 -13.51 2.29 -12.41
N LYS A 69 -13.05 1.66 -11.32
CA LYS A 69 -13.70 1.76 -10.01
C LYS A 69 -12.70 1.61 -8.88
N THR A 70 -13.00 2.28 -7.78
CA THR A 70 -12.49 1.99 -6.45
C THR A 70 -13.67 1.67 -5.54
N ALA A 71 -13.59 0.57 -4.79
CA ALA A 71 -14.54 0.25 -3.73
C ALA A 71 -13.81 0.29 -2.37
N HIS A 72 -14.45 0.90 -1.38
CA HIS A 72 -13.93 1.01 -0.02
C HIS A 72 -14.85 0.24 0.92
N THR A 73 -14.33 -0.81 1.54
CA THR A 73 -15.00 -1.54 2.62
C THR A 73 -14.34 -1.14 3.93
N ILE A 74 -15.07 -0.42 4.77
CA ILE A 74 -14.57 0.02 6.08
C ILE A 74 -14.94 -1.05 7.12
N PHE A 75 -14.01 -1.35 8.01
CA PHE A 75 -14.28 -2.20 9.17
C PHE A 75 -14.74 -1.31 10.32
N THR A 76 -15.90 -1.64 10.89
CA THR A 76 -16.51 -0.94 12.03
C THR A 76 -16.18 -1.66 13.33
#